data_AF-W7YNA4-F1
#
_entry.id   AF-W7YNA4-F1
#
_cell.length_a   1.000
_cell.length_b   1.000
_cell.length_c   1.000
_cell.angle_alpha   90.00
_cell.angle_beta   90.00
_cell.angle_gamma   90.00
#
_symmetry.space_group_name_H-M   'P 1'
#
loop_
_entity.id
_entity.type
_entity.pdbx_description
1 polymer ?
#
loop_
_entity_poly.entity_id
_entity_poly.type
_entity_poly.pdbx_seq_one_letter_code
_entity_poly.pdbx_strand_id
1 'polypeptide(L)'
;MLIKYYEQMPRIHSSVYMAEGAKIIGDVQVGEESSIWFNAVLRGDMAPILIGNRCNIQDGPLVTLIRISRSFSLMKYRLDTLLLSTDVR
;
A
#
# COMPACT_ATOMS: atom_id res chain seq x y z
N MET A 1 -3.46 -3.83 11.20
CA MET A 1 -2.43 -3.70 12.27
C MET A 1 -1.34 -2.76 11.81
N LEU A 2 -1.01 -1.74 12.61
CA LEU A 2 0.09 -0.81 12.34
C LEU A 2 1.26 -1.13 13.27
N ILE A 3 2.46 -1.28 12.71
CA ILE A 3 3.66 -1.66 13.44
C ILE A 3 4.72 -0.59 13.24
N LYS A 4 5.22 -0.04 14.35
CA LYS A 4 6.38 0.86 14.35
C LYS A 4 7.65 0.09 14.00
N TYR A 5 8.49 0.65 13.15
CA TYR A 5 9.83 0.13 12.85
C TYR A 5 10.86 1.25 13.03
N TYR A 6 11.84 1.04 13.91
CA TYR A 6 12.70 2.12 14.44
C TYR A 6 11.88 3.32 14.90
N GLU A 7 12.08 4.50 14.29
CA GLU A 7 11.33 5.72 14.61
C GLU A 7 10.14 5.94 13.67
N GLN A 8 9.96 5.10 12.65
CA GLN A 8 8.94 5.26 11.63
C GLN A 8 7.66 4.54 12.01
N MET A 9 6.58 5.31 12.08
CA MET A 9 5.21 4.82 12.25
C MET A 9 4.46 4.99 10.92
N PRO A 10 3.67 3.99 10.49
CA PRO A 10 2.82 4.15 9.31
C PRO A 10 1.90 5.36 9.45
N ARG A 11 1.86 6.20 8.40
CA ARG A 11 0.96 7.34 8.26
C ARG A 11 -0.19 6.96 7.34
N ILE A 12 -1.36 6.73 7.91
CA ILE A 12 -2.56 6.32 7.17
C ILE A 12 -3.59 7.44 7.28
N HIS A 13 -4.14 7.89 6.15
CA HIS A 13 -5.24 8.84 6.19
C HIS A 13 -6.49 8.22 6.84
N SER A 14 -7.28 9.02 7.57
CA SER A 14 -8.42 8.53 8.36
C SER A 14 -9.53 7.88 7.53
N SER A 15 -9.62 8.24 6.25
CA SER A 15 -10.59 7.68 5.29
C SER A 15 -10.18 6.32 4.73
N VAL A 16 -8.98 5.83 5.02
CA VAL A 16 -8.46 4.60 4.41
C VAL A 16 -9.20 3.40 5.01
N TYR A 17 -9.77 2.57 4.13
CA TYR A 17 -10.31 1.30 4.57
C TYR A 17 -9.17 0.31 4.80
N MET A 18 -9.09 -0.28 5.99
CA MET A 18 -8.17 -1.36 6.30
C MET A 18 -8.95 -2.61 6.69
N ALA A 19 -8.93 -3.60 5.81
CA ALA A 19 -9.52 -4.91 6.05
C ALA A 19 -8.77 -5.69 7.14
N GLU A 20 -9.44 -6.71 7.66
CA GLU A 20 -8.89 -7.60 8.67
C GLU A 20 -7.64 -8.33 8.16
N GLY A 21 -6.69 -8.57 9.06
CA GLY A 21 -5.43 -9.24 8.74
C GLY A 21 -4.39 -8.37 8.02
N ALA A 22 -4.74 -7.17 7.56
CA ALA A 22 -3.79 -6.26 6.94
C ALA A 22 -2.69 -5.82 7.93
N LYS A 23 -1.42 -5.84 7.51
CA LYS A 23 -0.26 -5.42 8.33
C LYS A 23 0.52 -4.33 7.61
N ILE A 24 0.79 -3.23 8.31
CA ILE A 24 1.56 -2.10 7.79
C ILE A 24 2.70 -1.81 8.74
N ILE A 25 3.92 -1.75 8.24
CA ILE A 25 5.15 -1.76 9.04
C ILE A 25 6.11 -0.67 8.55
N GLY A 26 6.59 0.17 9.47
CA GLY A 26 7.64 1.15 9.18
C GLY A 26 7.19 2.39 8.40
N ASP A 27 8.04 2.87 7.48
CA ASP A 27 7.81 4.11 6.72
C ASP A 27 6.85 3.88 5.56
N VAL A 28 5.56 3.83 5.89
CA VAL A 28 4.47 3.67 4.92
C VAL A 28 3.53 4.85 5.03
N GLN A 29 3.21 5.45 3.89
CA GLN A 29 2.22 6.53 3.79
C GLN A 29 1.09 6.11 2.85
N VAL A 30 -0.15 6.33 3.29
CA VAL A 30 -1.34 5.99 2.49
C VAL A 30 -2.27 7.18 2.42
N GLY A 31 -2.49 7.63 1.19
CA GLY A 31 -3.36 8.76 0.86
C GLY A 31 -4.85 8.47 1.00
N GLU A 32 -5.63 9.53 0.88
CA GLU A 32 -7.09 9.57 1.06
C GLU A 32 -7.83 8.55 0.19
N GLU A 33 -9.00 8.11 0.65
CA GLU A 33 -9.92 7.21 -0.08
C GLU A 33 -9.28 5.92 -0.62
N SER A 34 -8.16 5.48 -0.03
CA SER A 34 -7.51 4.23 -0.41
C SER A 34 -8.08 3.05 0.39
N SER A 35 -7.94 1.83 -0.14
CA SER A 35 -8.40 0.61 0.51
C SER A 35 -7.31 -0.45 0.55
N ILE A 36 -7.10 -1.06 1.70
CA ILE A 36 -6.15 -2.16 1.92
C ILE A 36 -6.95 -3.39 2.33
N TRP A 37 -6.91 -4.42 1.51
CA TRP A 37 -7.75 -5.61 1.63
C TRP A 37 -7.07 -6.74 2.40
N PHE A 38 -7.82 -7.82 2.61
CA PHE A 38 -7.52 -8.86 3.58
C PHE A 38 -6.09 -9.42 3.41
N ASN A 39 -5.40 -9.59 4.55
CA ASN A 39 -4.05 -10.17 4.62
C ASN A 39 -2.95 -9.43 3.83
N ALA A 40 -3.20 -8.23 3.31
CA ALA A 40 -2.16 -7.43 2.66
C ALA A 40 -1.06 -7.03 3.67
N VAL A 41 0.21 -7.16 3.27
CA VAL A 41 1.37 -6.78 4.10
C VAL A 41 2.19 -5.71 3.37
N LEU A 42 2.22 -4.50 3.95
CA LEU A 42 3.04 -3.37 3.50
C LEU A 42 4.22 -3.20 4.46
N ARG A 43 5.45 -3.43 3.99
CA ARG A 43 6.65 -3.38 4.82
C ARG A 43 7.64 -2.34 4.29
N GLY A 44 7.61 -1.14 4.87
CA GLY A 44 8.48 -0.02 4.55
C GLY A 44 9.68 0.10 5.50
N ASP A 45 10.40 -1.00 5.74
CA ASP A 45 11.58 -1.02 6.61
C ASP A 45 12.91 -0.84 5.88
N MET A 46 13.00 -1.29 4.62
CA MET A 46 14.18 -1.08 3.77
C MET A 46 14.11 0.23 2.98
N ALA A 47 12.91 0.63 2.55
CA ALA A 47 12.66 1.85 1.79
C ALA A 47 11.23 2.34 2.06
N PRO A 48 10.96 3.65 1.94
CA PRO A 48 9.63 4.19 2.16
C PRO A 48 8.63 3.68 1.11
N ILE A 49 7.40 3.38 1.54
CA ILE A 49 6.27 3.07 0.67
C ILE A 49 5.34 4.28 0.65
N LEU A 50 5.07 4.81 -0.54
CA LEU A 50 4.16 5.94 -0.75
C LEU A 50 3.00 5.49 -1.63
N ILE A 51 1.81 5.46 -1.04
CA ILE A 51 0.55 5.18 -1.71
C ILE A 51 -0.21 6.49 -1.84
N GLY A 52 -0.59 6.85 -3.07
CA GLY A 52 -1.35 8.06 -3.35
C GLY A 52 -2.81 7.97 -2.89
N ASN A 53 -3.62 8.95 -3.28
CA ASN A 53 -5.05 8.96 -3.00
C ASN A 53 -5.79 8.00 -3.94
N ARG A 54 -6.92 7.44 -3.49
CA ARG A 54 -7.81 6.55 -4.25
C ARG A 54 -7.08 5.33 -4.82
N CYS A 55 -6.22 4.71 -4.02
CA CYS A 55 -5.49 3.50 -4.39
C CYS A 55 -6.15 2.27 -3.79
N ASN A 56 -6.18 1.17 -4.55
CA ASN A 56 -6.72 -0.10 -4.09
C ASN A 56 -5.61 -1.15 -3.96
N ILE A 57 -5.40 -1.68 -2.76
CA ILE A 57 -4.42 -2.70 -2.41
C ILE A 57 -5.14 -4.00 -2.08
N GLN A 58 -5.32 -4.84 -3.10
CA GLN A 58 -6.08 -6.09 -3.00
C GLN A 58 -5.34 -7.19 -2.22
N ASP A 59 -6.10 -8.22 -1.85
CA ASP A 59 -5.63 -9.44 -1.19
C ASP A 59 -4.65 -10.23 -2.07
N GLY A 60 -3.64 -10.85 -1.44
CA GLY A 60 -2.73 -11.79 -2.11
C GLY A 60 -1.29 -11.35 -2.43
N PRO A 61 -0.87 -10.08 -2.42
CA PRO A 61 0.55 -9.75 -2.57
C PRO A 61 1.21 -9.44 -1.22
N LEU A 62 2.26 -10.19 -0.90
CA LEU A 62 3.32 -9.72 -0.01
C LEU A 62 3.99 -8.52 -0.72
N VAL A 63 3.62 -7.31 -0.31
CA VAL A 63 4.11 -6.08 -0.95
C VAL A 63 5.32 -5.57 -0.17
N THR A 64 6.51 -5.87 -0.68
CA THR A 64 7.76 -5.46 -0.02
C THR A 64 8.28 -4.11 -0.53
N LEU A 65 7.98 -3.71 -1.77
CA LEU A 65 8.44 -2.44 -2.35
C LEU A 65 7.48 -1.94 -3.42
N ILE A 66 6.86 -0.77 -3.21
CA ILE A 66 6.12 -0.06 -4.27
C ILE A 66 6.37 1.44 -4.14
N ARG A 67 6.84 2.06 -5.22
CA ARG A 67 6.84 3.51 -5.43
C ARG A 67 5.75 3.81 -6.47
N ILE A 68 4.56 4.20 -6.03
CA ILE A 68 3.50 4.66 -6.94
C ILE A 68 3.60 6.18 -7.05
N SER A 69 4.05 6.69 -8.20
CA SER A 69 3.93 8.11 -8.53
C SER A 69 3.00 8.32 -9.73
N ARG A 70 1.82 8.86 -9.43
CA ARG A 70 0.73 9.37 -10.31
C ARG A 70 0.06 8.39 -11.29
N SER A 71 -1.26 8.60 -11.40
CA SER A 71 -2.22 7.88 -12.25
C SER A 71 -1.73 7.66 -13.68
N PHE A 72 -1.63 6.39 -14.08
CA PHE A 72 -1.66 6.00 -15.48
C PHE A 72 -2.29 4.61 -15.62
N SER A 73 -3.13 4.46 -16.65
CA SER A 73 -3.91 3.26 -16.95
C SER A 73 -3.09 2.27 -17.80
N LEU A 74 -3.28 0.96 -17.54
CA LEU A 74 -2.85 -0.25 -18.27
C LEU A 74 -1.36 -0.65 -18.24
N MET A 75 -1.04 -1.88 -17.80
CA MET A 75 -0.93 -3.12 -18.63
C MET A 75 -0.26 -4.27 -17.84
N LYS A 76 -0.66 -5.52 -18.11
CA LYS A 76 -0.16 -6.78 -17.50
C LYS A 76 1.31 -7.11 -17.83
N TYR A 77 1.94 -7.84 -16.91
CA TYR A 77 3.04 -8.84 -17.03
C TYR A 77 4.40 -8.54 -16.36
N ARG A 78 4.89 -9.61 -15.70
CA ARG A 78 6.24 -9.97 -15.23
C ARG A 78 6.66 -9.61 -13.79
N LEU A 79 7.39 -10.58 -13.24
CA LEU A 79 7.87 -10.68 -11.86
C LEU A 79 8.61 -9.41 -11.41
N ASP A 80 8.57 -9.18 -10.10
CA ASP A 80 9.39 -8.25 -9.31
C ASP A 80 8.80 -6.86 -9.02
N THR A 81 7.66 -6.47 -9.59
CA THR A 81 6.99 -5.21 -9.19
C THR A 81 5.49 -5.28 -9.42
N LEU A 82 4.70 -5.30 -8.34
CA LEU A 82 3.24 -5.16 -8.41
C LEU A 82 2.88 -3.70 -8.68
N LEU A 83 2.43 -3.43 -9.91
CA LEU A 83 1.59 -2.27 -10.20
C LEU A 83 0.23 -2.49 -9.51
N LEU A 84 0.03 -1.83 -8.39
CA LEU A 84 -1.29 -1.72 -7.78
C LEU A 84 -2.16 -0.84 -8.69
N SER A 85 -3.17 -1.48 -9.28
CA SER A 85 -4.20 -0.80 -10.08
C SER A 85 -4.91 0.25 -9.23
N THR A 86 -4.79 1.52 -9.61
CA THR A 86 -5.76 2.56 -9.21
C THR A 86 -7.06 2.27 -9.95
N ASP A 87 -7.94 1.47 -9.36
CA ASP A 87 -9.29 1.34 -9.89
C ASP A 87 -10.10 2.56 -9.44
N VAL A 88 -10.35 3.47 -10.39
CA VAL A 88 -11.26 4.59 -10.22
C VAL A 88 -12.63 4.09 -10.68
N ARG A 89 -13.38 3.46 -9.77
CA ARG A 89 -14.83 3.29 -9.89
C ARG A 89 -15.49 3.39 -8.54
#